data_AF-A0A364XW76-F1
#
_entry.id   AF-A0A364XW76-F1
#
_cell.length_a   1.000
_cell.length_b   1.000
_cell.length_c   1.000
_cell.angle_alpha   90.00
_cell.angle_beta   90.00
_cell.angle_gamma   90.00
#
_symmetry.space_group_name_H-M   'P 1'
#
loop_
_entity.id
_entity.type
_entity.pdbx_description
1 polymer ?
#
loop_
_entity_poly.entity_id
_entity_poly.type
_entity_poly.pdbx_seq_one_letter_code
_entity_poly.pdbx_strand_id
1 'polypeptide(L)'
;MEFLKNNFARVYYDQQLDTLFLEYTNKVPNDAQFIAVNQAVLDAFLKLKTQKFVADIRKMGIISLGAQDWVVKNLLPGMFKHLNGKKLYHAQFLDASEIHRKYRQETSRINQPK
;
A
#
# COMPACT_ATOMS: atom_id res chain seq x y z
N MET A 1 2.42 4.43 17.96
CA MET A 1 3.82 4.78 17.62
C MET A 1 3.86 5.26 16.18
N GLU A 2 4.49 6.40 15.87
CA GLU A 2 4.53 6.96 14.51
C GLU A 2 5.92 6.74 13.87
N PHE A 3 5.95 6.30 12.61
CA PHE A 3 7.17 5.99 11.85
C PHE A 3 7.40 6.96 10.70
N LEU A 4 6.32 7.51 10.14
CA LEU A 4 6.38 8.55 9.11
C LEU A 4 5.14 9.43 9.23
N LYS A 5 5.33 10.74 9.10
CA LYS A 5 4.26 11.72 8.93
C LYS A 5 4.77 12.84 8.05
N ASN A 6 4.12 13.02 6.90
CA ASN A 6 4.40 14.12 5.99
C ASN A 6 3.08 14.68 5.43
N ASN A 7 3.17 15.54 4.41
CA ASN A 7 2.01 16.24 3.86
C ASN A 7 0.99 15.33 3.13
N PHE A 8 1.36 14.08 2.82
CA PHE A 8 0.53 13.18 2.00
C PHE A 8 0.40 11.76 2.55
N ALA A 9 1.14 11.39 3.59
CA ALA A 9 1.06 10.07 4.18
C ALA A 9 1.39 10.06 5.68
N ARG A 10 0.84 9.07 6.37
CA ARG A 10 1.16 8.70 7.75
C ARG A 10 1.39 7.20 7.83
N VAL A 11 2.42 6.80 8.54
CA VAL A 11 2.70 5.40 8.88
C VAL A 11 2.79 5.31 10.39
N TYR A 12 1.91 4.53 11.00
CA TYR A 12 1.84 4.42 12.45
C TYR A 12 1.37 3.04 12.88
N TYR A 13 1.83 2.61 14.04
CA TYR A 13 1.41 1.36 14.69
C TYR A 13 0.43 1.66 15.82
N ASP A 14 -0.72 1.02 15.75
CA ASP A 14 -1.71 0.96 16.80
C ASP A 14 -1.41 -0.25 17.70
N GLN A 15 -1.10 0.01 18.97
CA GLN A 15 -0.73 -1.02 19.94
C GLN A 15 -1.93 -1.85 20.41
N GLN A 16 -3.12 -1.25 20.47
CA GLN A 16 -4.32 -1.95 20.94
C GLN A 16 -4.79 -2.97 19.90
N LEU A 17 -4.67 -2.62 18.62
CA LEU A 17 -5.03 -3.49 17.50
C LEU A 17 -3.89 -4.44 17.08
N ASP A 18 -2.67 -4.22 17.58
CA ASP A 18 -1.44 -4.83 17.08
C ASP A 18 -1.37 -4.74 15.55
N THR A 19 -1.50 -3.53 15.00
CA THR A 19 -1.66 -3.31 13.56
C THR A 19 -0.84 -2.12 13.08
N LEU A 20 -0.10 -2.33 11.98
CA LEU A 20 0.56 -1.25 11.25
C LEU A 20 -0.42 -0.62 10.26
N PHE A 21 -0.54 0.70 10.29
CA PHE A 21 -1.35 1.49 9.39
C PHE A 21 -0.48 2.32 8.45
N LEU A 22 -0.86 2.32 7.18
CA LEU A 22 -0.49 3.31 6.18
C LEU A 22 -1.76 4.10 5.83
N GLU A 23 -1.71 5.41 5.96
CA GLU A 23 -2.79 6.31 5.59
C GLU A 23 -2.26 7.36 4.62
N TYR A 24 -2.70 7.34 3.36
CA TYR A 24 -2.48 8.46 2.46
C TYR A 24 -3.50 9.55 2.76
N THR A 25 -3.03 10.73 3.15
CA THR A 25 -3.87 11.87 3.53
C THR A 25 -4.09 12.85 2.37
N ASN A 26 -3.21 12.83 1.36
CA ASN A 26 -3.27 13.62 0.13
C ASN A 26 -2.61 12.87 -1.04
N LYS A 27 -2.77 13.40 -2.25
CA LYS A 27 -2.12 12.87 -3.46
C LYS A 27 -0.61 12.86 -3.30
N VAL A 28 0.01 11.74 -3.67
CA VAL A 28 1.48 11.62 -3.66
C VAL A 28 2.06 12.40 -4.85
N PRO A 29 3.10 13.23 -4.65
CA PRO A 29 3.63 14.08 -5.71
C PRO A 29 4.26 13.33 -6.89
N ASN A 30 4.96 12.23 -6.62
CA ASN A 30 5.68 11.44 -7.61
C ASN A 30 6.04 10.05 -7.08
N ASP A 31 6.53 9.19 -7.99
CA ASP A 31 6.90 7.81 -7.70
C ASP A 31 8.00 7.68 -6.63
N ALA A 32 8.97 8.59 -6.58
CA ALA A 32 10.04 8.55 -5.58
C ALA A 32 9.48 8.75 -4.16
N GLN A 33 8.54 9.68 -4.00
CA GLN A 33 7.85 9.90 -2.72
C GLN A 33 6.94 8.73 -2.36
N PHE A 34 6.28 8.12 -3.35
CA PHE A 34 5.49 6.90 -3.13
C PHE A 34 6.36 5.75 -2.64
N ILE A 35 7.49 5.49 -3.31
CA ILE A 35 8.45 4.46 -2.92
C ILE A 35 8.99 4.74 -1.52
N ALA A 36 9.35 5.98 -1.20
CA ALA A 36 9.83 6.36 0.13
C ALA A 36 8.81 6.06 1.24
N VAL A 37 7.53 6.34 1.01
CA VAL A 37 6.46 6.00 1.96
C VAL A 37 6.36 4.48 2.15
N ASN A 38 6.35 3.71 1.06
CA ASN A 38 6.26 2.24 1.17
C ASN A 38 7.51 1.62 1.78
N GLN A 39 8.70 2.20 1.55
CA GLN A 39 9.91 1.79 2.26
C GLN A 39 9.79 2.03 3.76
N ALA A 40 9.24 3.18 4.19
CA ALA A 40 9.00 3.44 5.61
C ALA A 40 8.02 2.42 6.24
N VAL A 41 7.00 1.99 5.48
CA VAL A 41 6.10 0.89 5.90
C VAL A 41 6.88 -0.41 6.07
N LEU A 42 7.70 -0.78 5.09
CA LEU A 42 8.51 -2.01 5.18
C LEU A 42 9.44 -1.94 6.40
N ASP A 43 10.21 -0.87 6.55
CA ASP A 43 11.15 -0.71 7.65
C ASP A 43 10.46 -0.74 9.03
N ALA A 44 9.26 -0.15 9.13
CA ALA A 44 8.44 -0.23 10.33
C ALA A 44 7.98 -1.67 10.59
N PHE A 45 7.44 -2.34 9.57
CA PHE A 45 6.95 -3.71 9.68
C PHE A 45 8.05 -4.68 10.12
N LEU A 46 9.26 -4.56 9.56
CA LEU A 46 10.42 -5.38 9.92
C LEU A 46 10.89 -5.18 11.38
N LYS A 47 10.63 -4.02 11.97
CA LYS A 47 10.93 -3.74 13.39
C LYS A 47 9.82 -4.24 14.32
N LEU A 48 8.61 -4.38 13.81
CA LEU A 48 7.44 -4.83 14.55
C LEU A 48 7.30 -6.36 14.47
N LYS A 49 6.63 -6.95 15.47
CA LYS A 49 6.29 -8.39 15.48
C LYS A 49 4.84 -8.65 15.07
N THR A 50 4.19 -7.66 14.47
CA THR A 50 2.79 -7.77 14.01
C THR A 50 2.68 -8.63 12.75
N GLN A 51 1.48 -9.16 12.54
CA GLN A 51 1.06 -9.82 11.29
C GLN A 51 0.03 -8.99 10.51
N LYS A 52 -0.34 -7.81 11.00
CA LYS A 52 -1.48 -7.04 10.49
C LYS A 52 -1.00 -5.73 9.85
N PHE A 53 -1.41 -5.51 8.61
CA PHE A 53 -1.11 -4.30 7.87
C PHE A 53 -2.38 -3.76 7.19
N VAL A 54 -2.72 -2.51 7.48
CA VAL A 54 -3.87 -1.83 6.89
C VAL A 54 -3.38 -0.65 6.06
N ALA A 55 -3.85 -0.54 4.82
CA ALA A 55 -3.51 0.57 3.93
C ALA A 55 -4.77 1.33 3.51
N ASP A 56 -4.86 2.61 3.85
CA ASP A 56 -5.83 3.53 3.26
C ASP A 56 -5.20 4.27 2.09
N ILE A 57 -5.56 3.86 0.87
CA ILE A 57 -5.00 4.41 -0.36
C ILE A 57 -5.93 5.37 -1.09
N ARG A 58 -7.10 5.67 -0.53
CA ARG A 58 -8.17 6.42 -1.22
C ARG A 58 -7.72 7.80 -1.69
N LYS A 59 -6.80 8.45 -0.97
CA LYS A 59 -6.28 9.78 -1.31
C LYS A 59 -4.91 9.77 -1.99
N MET A 60 -4.33 8.60 -2.24
CA MET A 60 -2.97 8.45 -2.79
C MET A 60 -2.82 9.06 -4.20
N GLY A 61 -3.90 9.06 -4.98
CA GLY A 61 -3.89 9.43 -6.39
C GLY A 61 -3.36 8.33 -7.30
N ILE A 62 -3.21 8.64 -8.59
CA ILE A 62 -2.70 7.69 -9.60
C ILE A 62 -1.19 7.55 -9.44
N ILE A 63 -0.71 6.30 -9.40
CA ILE A 63 0.70 5.93 -9.29
C ILE A 63 1.12 5.18 -10.55
N SER A 64 2.35 5.37 -11.01
CA SER A 64 2.84 4.69 -12.22
C SER A 64 2.91 3.17 -12.03
N LEU A 65 2.96 2.44 -13.15
CA LEU A 65 3.17 0.99 -13.11
C LEU A 65 4.53 0.62 -12.51
N GLY A 66 5.57 1.41 -12.74
CA GLY A 66 6.90 1.14 -12.19
C GLY A 66 6.93 1.27 -10.66
N ALA A 67 6.24 2.26 -10.12
CA ALA A 67 6.08 2.42 -8.68
C ALA A 67 5.22 1.30 -8.06
N GLN A 68 4.15 0.87 -8.73
CA GLN A 68 3.35 -0.29 -8.29
C GLN A 68 4.18 -1.60 -8.31
N ASP A 69 4.98 -1.80 -9.35
CA ASP A 69 5.88 -2.95 -9.48
C ASP A 69 6.91 -3.01 -8.34
N TRP A 70 7.37 -1.85 -7.85
CA TRP A 70 8.24 -1.78 -6.68
C TRP A 70 7.57 -2.41 -5.43
N VAL A 71 6.28 -2.16 -5.20
CA VAL A 71 5.54 -2.74 -4.06
C VAL A 71 5.47 -4.25 -4.17
N VAL A 72 5.18 -4.76 -5.36
CA VAL A 72 5.10 -6.20 -5.66
C VAL A 72 6.45 -6.89 -5.48
N LYS A 73 7.55 -6.21 -5.83
CA LYS A 73 8.91 -6.77 -5.77
C LYS A 73 9.59 -6.63 -4.42
N ASN A 74 9.23 -5.61 -3.62
CA ASN A 74 9.98 -5.26 -2.41
C ASN A 74 9.11 -5.31 -1.14
N LEU A 75 8.02 -4.53 -1.10
CA LEU A 75 7.22 -4.38 0.12
C LEU A 75 6.60 -5.71 0.58
N LEU A 76 5.75 -6.30 -0.27
CA LEU A 76 5.03 -7.52 0.11
C LEU A 76 5.99 -8.70 0.32
N PRO A 77 6.96 -8.97 -0.57
CA PRO A 77 7.93 -10.04 -0.34
C PRO A 77 8.76 -9.82 0.93
N GLY A 78 9.15 -8.58 1.23
CA GLY A 78 9.88 -8.24 2.46
C GLY A 78 9.07 -8.54 3.72
N MET A 79 7.78 -8.17 3.73
CA MET A 79 6.87 -8.51 4.83
C MET A 79 6.68 -10.02 4.98
N PHE A 80 6.43 -10.75 3.89
CA PHE A 80 6.27 -12.21 3.94
C PHE A 80 7.52 -12.92 4.46
N LYS A 81 8.71 -12.49 4.03
CA LYS A 81 9.99 -13.03 4.50
C LYS A 81 10.15 -12.83 6.00
N HIS A 82 9.84 -11.63 6.50
CA HIS A 82 9.91 -11.30 7.94
C HIS A 82 8.98 -12.14 8.80
N LEU A 83 7.79 -12.45 8.26
CA LEU A 83 6.81 -13.29 8.94
C LEU A 83 7.24 -14.76 9.08
N ASN A 84 8.26 -15.20 8.33
CA ASN A 84 8.86 -16.53 8.43
C ASN A 84 7.82 -17.67 8.49
N GLY A 85 6.92 -17.70 7.50
CA GLY A 85 5.84 -18.69 7.39
C GLY A 85 4.54 -18.32 8.11
N LYS A 86 4.50 -17.24 8.90
CA LYS A 86 3.25 -16.70 9.45
C LYS A 86 2.43 -15.98 8.38
N LYS A 87 1.12 -15.89 8.58
CA LYS A 87 0.19 -15.23 7.65
C LYS A 87 0.28 -13.71 7.76
N LEU A 88 0.27 -13.02 6.63
CA LEU A 88 0.04 -11.58 6.56
C LEU A 88 -1.47 -11.32 6.48
N TYR A 89 -2.00 -10.62 7.47
CA TYR A 89 -3.37 -10.09 7.43
C TYR A 89 -3.33 -8.69 6.86
N HIS A 90 -3.70 -8.56 5.58
CA HIS A 90 -3.73 -7.29 4.88
C HIS A 90 -5.15 -6.84 4.60
N ALA A 91 -5.47 -5.59 4.92
CA ALA A 91 -6.69 -4.91 4.48
C ALA A 91 -6.34 -3.61 3.77
N GLN A 92 -7.12 -3.28 2.74
CA GLN A 92 -6.92 -2.07 1.96
C GLN A 92 -8.24 -1.34 1.76
N PHE A 93 -8.27 -0.05 2.10
CA PHE A 93 -9.38 0.82 1.75
C PHE A 93 -9.18 1.34 0.33
N LEU A 94 -10.15 1.03 -0.52
CA LEU A 94 -10.21 1.45 -1.91
C LEU A 94 -11.35 2.43 -2.12
N ASP A 95 -11.17 3.37 -3.03
CA ASP A 95 -12.30 4.15 -3.53
C ASP A 95 -13.10 3.25 -4.48
N ALA A 96 -14.40 3.11 -4.23
CA ALA A 96 -15.28 2.29 -5.05
C ALA A 96 -15.23 2.70 -6.53
N SER A 97 -15.03 3.98 -6.83
CA SER A 97 -14.93 4.48 -8.21
C SER A 97 -13.70 3.93 -8.95
N GLU A 98 -12.59 3.64 -8.26
CA GLU A 98 -11.40 3.05 -8.86
C GLU A 98 -11.61 1.59 -9.26
N ILE A 99 -12.40 0.84 -8.49
CA ILE A 99 -12.76 -0.55 -8.81
C ILE A 99 -13.57 -0.60 -10.11
N HIS A 100 -14.57 0.28 -10.24
CA HIS A 100 -15.39 0.38 -11.45
C HIS A 100 -14.57 0.82 -12.67
N ARG A 101 -13.57 1.69 -12.50
CA ARG A 101 -12.65 2.10 -13.58
C ARG A 101 -11.80 0.93 -14.08
N LYS A 102 -11.22 0.13 -13.17
CA LYS A 102 -10.44 -1.07 -13.53
C LYS A 102 -11.30 -2.08 -14.28
N TYR A 103 -12.52 -2.34 -13.80
CA TYR A 103 -13.46 -3.24 -14.47
C TYR A 103 -13.79 -2.79 -15.91
N ARG A 104 -14.08 -1.49 -16.11
CA ARG A 104 -14.35 -0.95 -17.44
C ARG A 104 -13.16 -1.04 -18.40
N GLN A 105 -11.94 -0.80 -17.92
CA GLN A 105 -10.75 -0.92 -18.76
C GLN A 105 -10.51 -2.37 -19.20
N GLU A 106 -10.77 -3.34 -18.32
CA GLU A 106 -10.63 -4.76 -18.62
C GLU A 106 -11.71 -5.23 -19.61
N THR A 107 -12.98 -4.85 -19.42
CA THR A 107 -14.06 -5.19 -20.35
C THR A 107 -13.90 -4.51 -21.71
N SER A 108 -13.38 -3.28 -21.76
CA SER A 108 -13.04 -2.61 -23.02
C SER A 108 -11.88 -3.29 -23.76
N ARG A 109 -10.91 -3.88 -23.06
CA ARG A 109 -9.82 -4.66 -23.69
C ARG A 109 -10.30 -5.98 -24.29
N ILE A 110 -11.23 -6.65 -23.63
CA ILE A 110 -11.82 -7.92 -24.10
C ILE A 110 -12.70 -7.70 -25.35
N ASN A 111 -13.36 -6.54 -25.44
CA ASN A 111 -14.33 -6.24 -26.49
C ASN A 111 -13.77 -5.42 -27.68
N GLN A 112 -12.45 -5.32 -27.85
CA GLN A 112 -11.89 -4.73 -29.08
C GLN A 112 -11.97 -5.77 -30.22
N PRO A 113 -12.67 -5.46 -31.33
CA PRO A 113 -12.62 -6.32 -32.51
C PRO A 113 -11.19 -6.30 -33.06
N LYS A 114 -10.70 -7.48 -33.44
CA LYS A 114 -9.39 -7.66 -34.10
C LYS A 114 -9.32 -6.90 -35.42
#